data_AF-A0A822GN31-F1
#
_entry.id   AF-A0A822GN31-F1
#
_cell.length_a   1.000
_cell.length_b   1.000
_cell.length_c   1.000
_cell.angle_alpha   90.00
_cell.angle_beta   90.00
_cell.angle_gamma   90.00
#
_symmetry.space_group_name_H-M   'P 1'
#
loop_
_entity.id
_entity.type
_entity.pdbx_description
1 polymer ?
#
loop_
_entity_poly.entity_id
_entity_poly.type
_entity_poly.pdbx_seq_one_letter_code
_entity_poly.pdbx_strand_id
1 'polypeptide(L)'
;PIHVVGNLPFNIAIPLLIRWLRQVSTRSGPFSFGYRIPITICMQEAVAGRIVSDALMDQRGRLSIIFQNWFDCRVKHVFSGRAFVPAANVNVAVIQLIPLKRPLVEVNYDLLDKVTRAAFHIRNKKIGITLA
;
A
#
# COMPACT_ATOMS: atom_id res chain seq x y z
N PRO A 1 -19.67 -11.83 -5.37
CA PRO A 1 -18.53 -11.22 -4.65
C PRO A 1 -17.31 -11.08 -5.56
N ILE A 2 -16.73 -9.88 -5.68
CA ILE A 2 -15.57 -9.60 -6.55
C ILE A 2 -14.30 -9.64 -5.71
N HIS A 3 -13.24 -10.25 -6.23
CA HIS A 3 -11.89 -10.27 -5.64
C HIS A 3 -10.87 -10.04 -6.76
N VAL A 4 -9.98 -9.06 -6.58
CA VAL A 4 -8.91 -8.78 -7.54
C VAL A 4 -7.66 -9.57 -7.16
N VAL A 5 -7.19 -10.43 -8.06
CA VAL A 5 -5.96 -11.20 -7.88
C VAL A 5 -5.02 -10.91 -9.04
N GLY A 6 -3.73 -10.69 -8.77
CA GLY A 6 -2.77 -10.41 -9.85
C GLY A 6 -1.31 -10.59 -9.48
N ASN A 7 -0.55 -11.21 -10.38
CA ASN A 7 0.91 -11.22 -10.34
C ASN A 7 1.42 -10.17 -11.34
N LEU A 8 1.68 -8.96 -10.85
CA LEU A 8 2.02 -7.81 -11.70
C LEU A 8 3.53 -7.58 -11.72
N PRO A 9 4.08 -7.08 -12.84
CA PRO A 9 5.44 -6.55 -12.86
C PRO A 9 5.64 -5.51 -11.76
N PHE A 10 6.77 -5.58 -11.05
CA PHE A 10 6.99 -4.80 -9.82
C PHE A 10 6.93 -3.29 -10.02
N ASN A 11 7.28 -2.80 -11.22
CA ASN A 11 7.20 -1.39 -11.59
C ASN A 11 5.77 -0.87 -11.77
N ILE A 12 4.79 -1.75 -12.02
CA ILE A 12 3.39 -1.38 -12.27
C ILE A 12 2.52 -1.52 -11.01
N ALA A 13 2.87 -2.47 -10.13
CA ALA A 13 2.06 -2.80 -8.96
C ALA A 13 1.73 -1.58 -8.08
N ILE A 14 2.73 -0.79 -7.68
CA ILE A 14 2.51 0.37 -6.79
C ILE A 14 1.71 1.49 -7.45
N PRO A 15 2.04 1.98 -8.66
CA PRO A 15 1.21 2.98 -9.35
C PRO A 15 -0.25 2.56 -9.50
N LEU A 16 -0.49 1.27 -9.82
CA LEU A 16 -1.85 0.74 -9.94
C LEU A 16 -2.57 0.74 -8.59
N LEU A 17 -1.92 0.27 -7.53
CA LEU A 17 -2.49 0.27 -6.19
C LEU A 17 -2.80 1.67 -5.68
N ILE A 18 -1.93 2.66 -5.95
CA ILE A 18 -2.16 4.07 -5.59
C ILE A 18 -3.39 4.61 -6.33
N ARG A 19 -3.53 4.29 -7.62
CA ARG A 19 -4.72 4.68 -8.41
C ARG A 19 -6.00 4.07 -7.82
N TRP A 20 -5.98 2.79 -7.46
CA TRP A 20 -7.12 2.14 -6.81
C TRP A 20 -7.41 2.69 -5.42
N LEU A 21 -6.39 3.01 -4.63
CA LEU A 21 -6.55 3.67 -3.34
C LEU A 21 -7.26 5.02 -3.48
N ARG A 22 -6.88 5.83 -4.48
CA ARG A 22 -7.59 7.08 -4.78
C ARG A 22 -9.05 6.83 -5.16
N GLN A 23 -9.34 5.78 -5.92
CA GLN A 23 -10.71 5.38 -6.24
C GLN A 23 -11.51 4.91 -5.01
N VAL A 24 -10.87 4.18 -4.08
CA VAL A 24 -11.47 3.81 -2.79
C VAL A 24 -11.76 5.06 -1.95
N SER A 25 -10.81 5.99 -1.85
CA SER A 25 -10.98 7.25 -1.11
C SER A 25 -12.11 8.12 -1.67
N THR A 26 -12.31 8.11 -2.99
CA THR A 26 -13.35 8.92 -3.66
C THR A 26 -14.65 8.16 -3.89
N ARG A 27 -14.72 6.88 -3.50
CA ARG A 27 -15.81 5.95 -3.84
C ARG A 27 -16.19 6.04 -5.33
N SER A 28 -15.18 5.92 -6.19
CA SER A 28 -15.34 5.98 -7.65
C SER A 28 -14.91 4.68 -8.33
N GLY A 29 -15.26 4.53 -9.62
CA GLY A 29 -14.88 3.38 -10.44
C GLY A 29 -15.42 2.06 -9.87
N PRO A 30 -14.59 0.99 -9.78
CA PRO A 30 -15.04 -0.32 -9.30
C PRO A 30 -15.46 -0.33 -7.82
N PHE A 31 -15.17 0.74 -7.07
CA PHE A 31 -15.48 0.86 -5.64
C PHE A 31 -16.67 1.79 -5.33
N SER A 32 -17.42 2.24 -6.34
CA SER A 32 -18.49 3.24 -6.19
C SER A 32 -19.69 2.77 -5.36
N PHE A 33 -20.07 1.51 -5.49
CA PHE A 33 -21.28 0.97 -4.86
C PHE A 33 -21.05 0.40 -3.45
N GLY A 34 -20.01 0.86 -2.74
CA GLY A 34 -19.68 0.37 -1.40
C GLY A 34 -19.12 -1.05 -1.36
N TYR A 35 -18.78 -1.62 -2.52
CA TYR A 35 -18.11 -2.92 -2.60
C TYR A 35 -16.69 -2.82 -2.03
N ARG A 36 -16.47 -3.54 -0.92
CA ARG A 36 -15.15 -3.71 -0.29
C ARG A 36 -14.41 -4.84 -0.99
N ILE A 37 -14.01 -4.59 -2.24
CA ILE A 37 -13.33 -5.57 -3.09
C ILE A 37 -11.93 -5.83 -2.53
N PRO A 38 -11.62 -7.04 -2.04
CA PRO A 38 -10.28 -7.39 -1.61
C PRO A 38 -9.34 -7.45 -2.81
N ILE A 39 -8.10 -7.04 -2.58
CA ILE A 39 -7.04 -7.03 -3.58
C ILE A 39 -5.93 -7.94 -3.07
N THR A 40 -5.48 -8.90 -3.87
CA THR A 40 -4.37 -9.79 -3.53
C THR A 40 -3.36 -9.81 -4.66
N ILE A 41 -2.18 -9.24 -4.42
CA ILE A 41 -1.16 -9.12 -5.45
C ILE A 41 0.22 -9.55 -4.98
N CYS A 42 1.02 -10.00 -5.94
CA CYS A 42 2.44 -10.26 -5.73
C CYS A 42 3.25 -8.98 -5.92
N MET A 43 4.24 -8.76 -5.04
CA MET A 43 5.22 -7.69 -5.18
C MET A 43 6.53 -8.06 -4.50
N GLN A 44 7.58 -7.25 -4.70
CA GLN A 44 8.85 -7.44 -4.00
C GLN A 44 8.65 -7.38 -2.48
N GLU A 45 9.29 -8.30 -1.74
CA GLU A 45 9.17 -8.40 -0.28
C GLU A 45 9.47 -7.06 0.42
N ALA A 46 10.52 -6.35 0.01
CA ALA A 46 10.89 -5.06 0.59
C ALA A 46 9.79 -3.99 0.42
N VAL A 47 9.07 -4.01 -0.71
CA VAL A 47 7.97 -3.07 -0.98
C VAL A 47 6.72 -3.46 -0.19
N ALA A 48 6.42 -4.76 -0.11
CA ALA A 48 5.36 -5.29 0.74
C ALA A 48 5.59 -4.89 2.21
N GLY A 49 6.81 -5.06 2.70
CA GLY A 49 7.23 -4.65 4.04
C GLY A 49 6.90 -3.19 4.32
N ARG A 50 7.21 -2.28 3.38
CA ARG A 50 6.86 -0.85 3.51
C ARG A 50 5.36 -0.59 3.56
N ILE A 51 4.49 -1.42 3.00
CA ILE A 51 3.04 -1.22 3.08
C ILE A 51 2.49 -1.70 4.43
N VAL A 52 2.95 -2.85 4.91
CA VAL A 52 2.41 -3.48 6.13
C VAL A 52 3.09 -3.00 7.42
N SER A 53 4.16 -2.21 7.32
CA SER A 53 4.94 -1.75 8.47
C SER A 53 4.11 -0.98 9.49
N ASP A 54 4.21 -1.39 10.75
CA ASP A 54 3.63 -0.68 11.90
C ASP A 54 4.46 0.55 12.30
N ALA A 55 3.91 1.41 13.16
CA ALA A 55 4.46 2.72 13.52
C ALA A 55 5.91 2.69 14.04
N LEU A 56 6.29 1.62 14.76
CA LEU A 56 7.62 1.48 15.37
C LEU A 56 8.60 0.67 14.51
N MET A 57 8.21 0.25 13.31
CA MET A 57 9.07 -0.53 12.42
C MET A 57 9.92 0.39 11.52
N ASP A 58 11.19 0.03 11.30
CA ASP A 58 12.11 0.81 10.45
C ASP A 58 11.62 1.01 9.02
N GLN A 59 10.83 0.07 8.50
CA GLN A 59 10.28 0.13 7.14
C GLN A 59 9.05 1.04 7.04
N ARG A 60 8.55 1.60 8.15
CA ARG A 60 7.45 2.57 8.18
C ARG A 60 7.76 3.78 7.30
N GLY A 61 6.75 4.24 6.58
CA GLY A 61 6.88 5.40 5.72
C GLY A 61 5.55 5.87 5.15
N ARG A 62 5.66 6.75 4.15
CA ARG A 62 4.50 7.27 3.39
C ARG A 62 3.57 6.16 2.92
N LEU A 63 4.11 5.11 2.27
CA LEU A 63 3.29 4.01 1.73
C LEU A 63 2.49 3.31 2.83
N SER A 64 3.11 3.05 3.99
CA SER A 64 2.45 2.40 5.11
C SER A 64 1.24 3.21 5.58
N ILE A 65 1.40 4.53 5.74
CA ILE A 65 0.33 5.41 6.22
C ILE A 65 -0.81 5.49 5.20
N ILE A 66 -0.49 5.78 3.93
CA ILE A 66 -1.55 5.95 2.93
C ILE A 66 -2.33 4.65 2.75
N PHE A 67 -1.67 3.49 2.66
CA PHE A 67 -2.40 2.23 2.46
C PHE A 67 -3.21 1.84 3.69
N GLN A 68 -2.62 1.89 4.88
CA GLN A 68 -3.30 1.46 6.10
C GLN A 68 -4.45 2.37 6.50
N ASN A 69 -4.46 3.64 6.04
CA ASN A 69 -5.59 4.53 6.28
C ASN A 69 -6.89 4.00 5.64
N TRP A 70 -6.83 3.37 4.46
CA TRP A 70 -8.02 2.86 3.75
C TRP A 70 -8.12 1.34 3.71
N PHE A 71 -7.05 0.60 4.00
CA PHE A 71 -7.00 -0.85 3.88
C PHE A 71 -6.46 -1.52 5.14
N ASP A 72 -6.99 -2.69 5.47
CA ASP A 72 -6.30 -3.68 6.29
C ASP A 72 -5.29 -4.40 5.40
N CYS A 73 -4.00 -4.15 5.64
CA CYS A 73 -2.89 -4.63 4.82
C CYS A 73 -2.17 -5.79 5.50
N ARG A 74 -2.08 -6.94 4.84
CA ARG A 74 -1.44 -8.14 5.42
C ARG A 74 -0.56 -8.83 4.39
N VAL A 75 0.61 -9.30 4.83
CA VAL A 75 1.38 -10.29 4.05
C VAL A 75 0.75 -11.65 4.30
N LYS A 76 0.41 -12.36 3.21
CA LYS A 76 -0.16 -13.71 3.28
C LYS A 76 0.92 -14.78 3.19
N HIS A 77 1.90 -14.55 2.32
CA HIS A 77 2.98 -15.49 2.09
C HIS A 77 4.19 -14.79 1.48
N VAL A 78 5.39 -15.34 1.69
CA VAL A 78 6.63 -14.90 1.06
C VAL A 78 7.25 -16.08 0.33
N PHE A 79 7.51 -15.90 -0.96
CA PHE A 79 8.15 -16.86 -1.83
C PHE A 79 9.60 -16.44 -2.11
N SER A 80 10.49 -17.43 -2.22
CA SER A 80 11.82 -17.19 -2.75
C SER A 80 11.74 -16.73 -4.21
N GLY A 81 12.57 -15.76 -4.59
CA GLY A 81 12.66 -15.29 -5.98
C GLY A 81 13.00 -16.40 -6.99
N ARG A 82 13.61 -17.50 -6.53
CA ARG A 82 13.92 -18.70 -7.34
C ARG A 82 12.68 -19.49 -7.78
N ALA A 83 11.52 -19.26 -7.16
CA ALA A 83 10.27 -19.91 -7.53
C ALA A 83 9.62 -19.31 -8.80
N PHE A 84 10.19 -18.21 -9.34
CA PHE A 84 9.67 -17.51 -10.51
C PHE A 84 10.56 -17.78 -11.73
N VAL A 85 9.98 -17.66 -12.93
CA VAL A 85 10.68 -17.81 -14.21
C VAL A 85 10.47 -16.55 -15.05
N PRO A 86 11.54 -15.82 -15.43
CA PRO A 86 12.93 -15.99 -14.98
C PRO A 86 13.09 -15.76 -13.47
N ALA A 87 14.13 -16.33 -12.87
CA ALA A 87 14.39 -16.23 -11.44
C ALA A 87 14.53 -14.75 -11.04
N ALA A 88 13.74 -14.33 -10.04
CA ALA A 88 13.83 -12.98 -9.50
C ALA A 88 15.02 -12.89 -8.53
N ASN A 89 15.76 -11.78 -8.59
CA ASN A 89 16.87 -11.50 -7.69
C ASN A 89 16.43 -11.17 -6.25
N VAL A 90 15.13 -10.96 -6.05
CA VAL A 90 14.53 -10.58 -4.78
C VAL A 90 13.37 -11.52 -4.46
N ASN A 91 13.12 -11.72 -3.18
CA ASN A 91 11.95 -12.44 -2.72
C ASN A 91 10.66 -11.70 -3.09
N VAL A 92 9.59 -12.48 -3.24
CA VAL A 92 8.28 -11.99 -3.65
C VAL A 92 7.29 -12.27 -2.53
N ALA A 93 6.61 -11.23 -2.06
CA ALA A 93 5.55 -11.35 -1.08
C ALA A 93 4.17 -11.26 -1.77
N VAL A 94 3.25 -12.12 -1.34
CA VAL A 94 1.83 -11.99 -1.64
C VAL A 94 1.19 -11.14 -0.54
N ILE A 95 0.68 -9.98 -0.92
CA ILE A 95 -0.03 -9.10 0.00
C ILE A 95 -1.53 -9.14 -0.27
N GLN A 96 -2.32 -9.02 0.79
CA GLN A 96 -3.76 -8.80 0.71
C GLN A 96 -4.09 -7.43 1.29
N LEU A 97 -4.86 -6.64 0.54
CA LEU A 97 -5.40 -5.35 0.93
C LEU A 97 -6.93 -5.47 0.98
N ILE A 98 -7.51 -5.31 2.16
CA ILE A 98 -8.96 -5.37 2.36
C ILE A 98 -9.44 -3.96 2.68
N PRO A 99 -10.29 -3.32 1.84
CA PRO A 99 -10.80 -1.99 2.13
C PRO A 99 -11.48 -1.95 3.50
N LEU A 100 -11.18 -0.95 4.33
CA LEU A 100 -11.85 -0.72 5.61
C LEU A 100 -13.29 -0.22 5.39
N LYS A 101 -14.16 -0.36 6.41
CA LYS A 101 -15.53 0.19 6.35
C LYS A 101 -15.51 1.72 6.34
N ARG A 102 -14.60 2.29 7.13
CA ARG A 102 -14.27 3.72 7.20
C ARG A 102 -12.76 3.83 7.28
N PRO A 103 -12.16 4.90 6.72
CA PRO A 103 -10.74 5.10 6.88
C PRO A 103 -10.38 5.35 8.36
N LEU A 104 -9.13 5.12 8.73
CA LEU A 104 -8.64 5.42 10.08
C LEU A 104 -8.73 6.92 10.39
N VAL A 105 -8.49 7.74 9.36
CA VAL A 105 -8.62 9.20 9.39
C VAL A 105 -9.48 9.65 8.22
N GLU A 106 -10.55 10.39 8.50
CA GLU A 106 -11.49 10.92 7.51
C GLU A 106 -10.92 12.19 6.85
N VAL A 107 -9.95 11.99 5.94
CA VAL A 107 -9.32 13.06 5.16
C VAL A 107 -9.27 12.70 3.69
N ASN A 108 -9.17 13.72 2.82
CA ASN A 108 -8.94 13.52 1.40
C ASN A 108 -7.56 12.86 1.17
N TYR A 109 -7.51 11.89 0.25
CA TYR A 109 -6.27 11.22 -0.14
C TYR A 109 -5.13 12.19 -0.50
N ASP A 110 -5.39 13.19 -1.34
CA ASP A 110 -4.36 14.12 -1.83
C ASP A 110 -3.78 14.96 -0.69
N LEU A 111 -4.59 15.31 0.32
CA LEU A 111 -4.12 16.00 1.52
C LEU A 111 -3.23 15.08 2.36
N LEU A 112 -3.67 13.84 2.63
CA LEU A 112 -2.88 12.88 3.38
C LEU A 112 -1.57 12.54 2.66
N ASP A 113 -1.62 12.39 1.35
CA ASP A 113 -0.45 12.11 0.51
C ASP A 113 0.55 13.27 0.56
N LYS A 114 0.07 14.52 0.48
CA LYS A 114 0.91 15.72 0.60
C LYS A 114 1.61 15.78 1.96
N VAL A 115 0.86 15.61 3.06
CA VAL A 115 1.40 15.67 4.43
C VAL A 115 2.40 14.54 4.68
N THR A 116 2.04 13.31 4.33
CA THR A 116 2.92 12.15 4.53
C THR A 116 4.17 12.23 3.66
N ARG A 117 4.09 12.80 2.46
CA ARG A 117 5.25 13.06 1.61
C ARG A 117 6.22 14.05 2.25
N ALA A 118 5.73 15.14 2.82
CA ALA A 118 6.56 16.11 3.53
C ALA A 118 7.16 15.49 4.81
N ALA A 119 6.32 14.87 5.65
CA ALA A 119 6.74 14.27 6.92
C ALA A 119 7.86 13.22 6.75
N PHE A 120 7.76 12.36 5.73
CA PHE A 120 8.72 11.28 5.48
C PHE A 120 9.78 11.61 4.42
N HIS A 121 9.90 12.88 4.01
CA HIS A 121 10.92 13.29 3.04
C HIS A 121 12.34 13.05 3.57
N ILE A 122 12.56 13.35 4.86
CA ILE A 122 13.85 13.17 5.53
C ILE A 122 13.64 12.32 6.78
N ARG A 123 13.99 11.02 6.70
CA ARG A 123 13.70 10.03 7.76
C ARG A 123 14.31 10.34 9.13
N ASN A 124 15.44 11.03 9.18
CA ASN A 124 16.19 11.29 10.41
C ASN A 124 16.04 12.73 10.93
N LYS A 125 15.02 13.47 10.49
CA LYS A 125 14.73 14.82 10.97
C LYS A 125 13.42 14.83 11.76
N LYS A 126 13.36 15.69 12.78
CA LYS A 126 12.15 15.90 13.57
C LYS A 126 11.03 16.42 12.66
N ILE A 127 9.80 15.96 12.92
CA ILE A 127 8.66 16.29 12.06
C ILE A 127 8.36 17.80 12.00
N GLY A 128 8.68 18.55 13.06
CA GLY A 128 8.56 20.01 13.08
C GLY A 128 9.54 20.73 12.13
N ILE A 129 10.59 20.06 11.66
CA ILE A 129 11.51 20.61 10.64
C ILE A 129 11.01 20.25 9.24
N THR A 130 10.40 19.09 9.05
CA THR A 130 9.94 18.61 7.73
C THR A 130 8.55 19.11 7.34
N LEU A 131 7.75 19.58 8.31
CA LEU A 131 6.40 20.15 8.09
C LEU A 131 6.33 21.68 8.26
N ALA A 132 7.43 22.32 8.65
CA ALA A 132 7.55 23.79 8.67
C ALA A 132 7.73 24.33 7.24
#